data_AF-A0A7I0JGL7-F1
#
_entry.id   AF-A0A7I0JGL7-F1
#
_cell.length_a   1.000
_cell.length_b   1.000
_cell.length_c   1.000
_cell.angle_alpha   90.00
_cell.angle_beta   90.00
_cell.angle_gamma   90.00
#
_symmetry.space_group_name_H-M   'P 1'
#
loop_
_entity.id
_entity.type
_entity.pdbx_description
1 polymer ?
#
loop_
_entity_poly.entity_id
_entity_poly.type
_entity_poly.pdbx_seq_one_letter_code
_entity_poly.pdbx_strand_id
1 'polypeptide(L)'
;DYAEGWNRRATVHFLMKNYGKSMSDIDHTLQLEPRHFGALSGLAQIMAETGHKQSALEAWQKVLTIYPMMRSAQDQVSTLSEELAGEGI
;
A
#
# COMPACT_ATOMS: atom_id res chain seq x y z
N ASP A 1 13.40 4.02 17.13
CA ASP A 1 12.21 4.78 16.69
C ASP A 1 10.95 3.94 16.70
N TYR A 2 9.79 4.61 16.71
CA TYR A 2 8.46 4.00 16.75
C TYR A 2 7.84 4.02 15.35
N ALA A 3 7.88 2.89 14.65
CA ALA A 3 7.41 2.74 13.26
C ALA A 3 5.97 3.24 13.07
N GLU A 4 5.09 2.92 14.02
CA GLU A 4 3.67 3.27 13.96
C GLU A 4 3.41 4.79 14.05
N GLY A 5 4.33 5.57 14.62
CA GLY A 5 4.25 7.04 14.60
C GLY A 5 4.41 7.61 13.19
N TRP A 6 5.37 7.07 12.44
CA TRP A 6 5.59 7.41 11.04
C TRP A 6 4.42 6.94 10.16
N ASN A 7 3.92 5.73 10.38
CA ASN A 7 2.74 5.21 9.66
C ASN A 7 1.48 6.09 9.85
N ARG A 8 1.24 6.57 11.08
CA ARG A 8 0.11 7.49 11.36
C ARG A 8 0.29 8.82 10.63
N ARG A 9 1.50 9.38 10.61
CA ARG A 9 1.78 10.61 9.86
C ARG A 9 1.67 10.39 8.34
N ALA A 10 2.11 9.23 7.84
CA ALA A 10 1.92 8.83 6.45
C ALA A 10 0.43 8.82 6.08
N THR A 11 -0.42 8.25 6.93
CA THR A 11 -1.87 8.24 6.77
C THR A 11 -2.44 9.66 6.69
N VAL A 12 -2.00 10.56 7.57
CA VAL A 12 -2.43 11.98 7.52
C VAL A 12 -2.01 12.63 6.19
N HIS A 13 -0.77 12.43 5.75
CA HIS A 13 -0.32 12.95 4.46
C HIS A 13 -1.06 12.36 3.27
N PHE A 14 -1.40 11.08 3.32
CA PHE A 14 -2.24 10.42 2.33
C PHE A 14 -3.63 11.05 2.24
N LEU A 15 -4.30 11.25 3.38
CA LEU A 15 -5.62 11.91 3.44
C LEU A 15 -5.58 13.36 2.92
N MET A 16 -4.44 14.03 3.03
CA MET A 16 -4.20 15.36 2.45
C MET A 16 -3.82 15.32 0.97
N LYS A 17 -3.83 14.14 0.32
CA LYS A 17 -3.34 13.89 -1.05
C LYS A 17 -1.88 14.29 -1.26
N ASN A 18 -1.10 14.36 -0.18
CA ASN A 18 0.34 14.61 -0.24
C ASN A 18 1.09 13.27 -0.34
N TYR A 19 0.96 12.62 -1.50
CA TYR A 19 1.52 11.29 -1.72
C TYR A 19 3.03 11.23 -1.54
N GLY A 20 3.77 12.28 -1.95
CA GLY A 20 5.23 12.34 -1.78
C GLY A 20 5.65 12.28 -0.31
N LYS A 21 5.01 13.07 0.57
CA LYS A 21 5.30 13.00 2.02
C LYS A 21 4.82 11.70 2.64
N SER A 22 3.66 11.20 2.21
CA SER A 22 3.14 9.92 2.69
C SER A 22 4.10 8.77 2.37
N MET A 23 4.62 8.71 1.15
CA MET A 23 5.60 7.71 0.73
C MET A 23 6.92 7.82 1.50
N SER A 24 7.39 9.04 1.80
CA SER A 24 8.59 9.22 2.64
C SER A 24 8.40 8.67 4.06
N ASP A 25 7.21 8.85 4.64
CA ASP A 25 6.90 8.33 5.98
C ASP A 25 6.69 6.81 5.97
N ILE A 26 6.09 6.28 4.90
CA ILE A 26 5.98 4.84 4.65
C ILE A 26 7.37 4.21 4.55
N ASP A 27 8.27 4.79 3.75
CA ASP A 27 9.63 4.28 3.58
C ASP A 27 10.35 4.19 4.93
N HIS A 28 10.29 5.25 5.73
CA HIS A 28 10.87 5.23 7.07
C HIS A 28 10.22 4.18 7.98
N THR A 29 8.89 4.01 7.90
CA THR A 29 8.19 2.95 8.63
C THR A 29 8.72 1.56 8.25
N LEU A 30 8.90 1.29 6.94
CA LEU A 30 9.35 0.01 6.42
C LEU A 30 10.85 -0.24 6.67
N GLN A 31 11.67 0.81 6.78
CA GLN A 31 13.06 0.68 7.24
C GLN A 31 13.13 0.21 8.70
N LEU A 32 12.21 0.67 9.56
CA LEU A 32 12.14 0.28 10.96
C LEU A 32 11.46 -1.09 11.14
N GLU A 33 10.39 -1.34 10.38
CA GLU A 33 9.60 -2.56 10.44
C GLU A 33 9.21 -3.02 9.02
N PRO A 34 10.04 -3.85 8.37
CA PRO A 34 9.82 -4.27 6.98
C PRO A 34 8.53 -5.07 6.74
N ARG A 35 7.95 -5.64 7.80
CA ARG A 35 6.71 -6.43 7.77
C ARG A 35 5.49 -5.63 8.23
N HIS A 36 5.60 -4.31 8.33
CA HIS A 36 4.52 -3.45 8.78
C HIS A 36 3.40 -3.40 7.74
N PHE A 37 2.39 -4.26 7.90
CA PHE A 37 1.32 -4.40 6.92
C PHE A 37 0.53 -3.10 6.70
N GLY A 38 0.38 -2.24 7.72
CA GLY A 38 -0.29 -0.92 7.58
C GLY A 38 0.40 0.00 6.57
N ALA A 39 1.73 0.13 6.63
CA ALA A 39 2.52 0.95 5.71
C ALA A 39 2.57 0.34 4.29
N LEU A 40 2.65 -0.99 4.18
CA LEU A 40 2.55 -1.69 2.88
C LEU A 40 1.16 -1.48 2.24
N SER A 41 0.09 -1.53 3.02
CA SER A 41 -1.27 -1.20 2.54
C SER A 41 -1.37 0.26 2.09
N GLY A 42 -0.78 1.20 2.84
CA GLY A 42 -0.71 2.61 2.47
C GLY A 42 0.06 2.81 1.15
N LEU A 43 1.18 2.11 0.96
CA LEU A 43 1.94 2.13 -0.28
C LEU A 43 1.09 1.62 -1.45
N ALA A 44 0.42 0.48 -1.27
CA ALA A 44 -0.43 -0.12 -2.27
C ALA A 44 -1.57 0.81 -2.70
N GLN A 45 -2.20 1.48 -1.73
CA GLN A 45 -3.25 2.46 -1.98
C GLN A 45 -2.75 3.66 -2.78
N ILE A 46 -1.57 4.21 -2.43
CA ILE A 46 -0.96 5.33 -3.18
C ILE A 46 -0.65 4.92 -4.62
N MET A 47 -0.10 3.72 -4.83
CA MET A 47 0.21 3.21 -6.16
C MET A 47 -1.07 3.07 -7.00
N ALA A 48 -2.16 2.57 -6.42
CA ALA A 48 -3.44 2.47 -7.11
C ALA A 48 -3.99 3.86 -7.50
N GLU A 49 -4.00 4.83 -6.57
CA GLU A 49 -4.52 6.19 -6.82
C GLU A 49 -3.68 6.99 -7.83
N THR A 50 -2.41 6.64 -7.99
CA THR A 50 -1.50 7.29 -8.93
C THR A 50 -1.36 6.53 -10.25
N GLY A 51 -2.18 5.50 -10.49
CA GLY A 51 -2.23 4.76 -11.75
C GLY A 51 -1.18 3.67 -11.91
N HIS A 52 -0.37 3.39 -10.89
CA HIS A 52 0.64 2.34 -10.87
C HIS A 52 0.02 1.00 -10.44
N LYS A 53 -0.97 0.52 -11.20
CA LYS A 53 -1.80 -0.66 -10.85
C LYS A 53 -0.99 -1.93 -10.58
N GLN A 54 0.01 -2.22 -11.41
CA GLN A 54 0.89 -3.38 -11.23
C GLN A 54 1.65 -3.30 -9.89
N SER A 55 2.23 -2.15 -9.57
CA SER A 55 2.93 -1.92 -8.29
C SER A 55 1.98 -2.01 -7.10
N ALA A 56 0.74 -1.54 -7.24
CA ALA A 56 -0.28 -1.65 -6.22
C ALA A 56 -0.63 -3.12 -5.93
N LEU A 57 -0.82 -3.92 -6.99
CA LEU A 57 -1.11 -5.35 -6.90
C LEU A 57 0.02 -6.09 -6.15
N GLU A 58 1.28 -5.85 -6.52
CA GLU A 58 2.43 -6.46 -5.85
C GLU A 58 2.52 -6.08 -4.37
N ALA A 59 2.22 -4.83 -4.03
CA ALA A 59 2.21 -4.38 -2.64
C ALA A 59 1.08 -5.02 -1.84
N TRP A 60 -0.13 -5.13 -2.39
CA TRP A 60 -1.24 -5.84 -1.74
C TRP A 60 -0.98 -7.34 -1.57
N GLN A 61 -0.34 -7.98 -2.54
CA GLN A 61 0.09 -9.38 -2.40
C GLN A 61 1.09 -9.54 -1.25
N LYS A 62 2.06 -8.63 -1.10
CA LYS A 62 2.97 -8.61 0.05
C LYS A 62 2.23 -8.45 1.37
N VAL A 63 1.23 -7.58 1.45
CA VAL A 63 0.35 -7.46 2.62
C VAL A 63 -0.29 -8.81 2.97
N LEU A 64 -0.82 -9.53 1.99
CA LEU A 64 -1.46 -10.84 2.19
C LEU A 64 -0.46 -11.95 2.60
N THR A 65 0.82 -11.83 2.25
CA THR A 65 1.84 -12.76 2.80
C THR A 65 2.02 -12.61 4.31
N ILE A 66 1.72 -11.43 4.86
CA ILE A 66 1.88 -11.10 6.29
C ILE A 66 0.56 -11.28 7.04
N TYR A 67 -0.55 -10.80 6.46
CA TYR A 67 -1.89 -10.90 7.03
C TYR A 67 -2.89 -11.43 5.99
N PRO A 68 -2.96 -12.77 5.82
CA PRO A 68 -3.74 -13.40 4.74
C PRO A 68 -5.25 -13.16 4.82
N MET A 69 -5.80 -12.92 6.02
CA MET A 69 -7.25 -12.78 6.26
C MET A 69 -7.76 -11.35 6.08
N MET A 70 -6.91 -10.43 5.61
CA MET A 70 -7.30 -9.04 5.38
C MET A 70 -8.19 -8.92 4.14
N ARG A 71 -9.51 -8.96 4.35
CA ARG A 71 -10.51 -8.89 3.26
C ARG A 71 -10.29 -7.73 2.30
N SER A 72 -10.01 -6.53 2.81
CA SER A 72 -9.75 -5.37 1.96
C SER A 72 -8.56 -5.58 1.00
N ALA A 73 -7.51 -6.26 1.43
CA ALA A 73 -6.38 -6.56 0.55
C ALA A 73 -6.72 -7.66 -0.47
N GLN A 74 -7.51 -8.66 -0.10
CA GLN A 74 -8.02 -9.68 -1.03
C GLN A 74 -8.88 -9.05 -2.12
N ASP A 75 -9.79 -8.15 -1.74
CA ASP A 75 -10.67 -7.43 -2.66
C ASP A 75 -9.84 -6.59 -3.65
N GLN A 76 -8.85 -5.84 -3.16
CA GLN A 76 -7.97 -5.04 -4.01
C GLN A 76 -7.14 -5.89 -4.98
N VAL A 77 -6.63 -7.05 -4.54
CA VAL A 77 -5.94 -8.00 -5.42
C VAL A 77 -6.85 -8.49 -6.53
N SER A 78 -8.10 -8.86 -6.20
CA SER A 78 -9.09 -9.30 -7.20
C SER A 78 -9.35 -8.22 -8.24
N THR A 79 -9.72 -7.01 -7.79
CA THR A 79 -10.02 -5.87 -8.66
C THR A 79 -8.85 -5.51 -9.57
N LEU A 80 -7.65 -5.34 -9.01
CA LEU A 80 -6.48 -4.94 -9.79
C LEU A 80 -6.06 -6.02 -10.80
N SER A 81 -6.22 -7.30 -10.45
CA SER A 81 -5.92 -8.40 -11.37
C SER A 81 -6.88 -8.43 -12.56
N GLU A 82 -8.17 -8.19 -12.33
CA GLU A 82 -9.18 -8.11 -13.38
C GLU A 82 -8.94 -6.91 -14.31
N GLU A 83 -8.65 -5.73 -13.76
CA GLU A 83 -8.36 -4.53 -14.55
C GLU A 83 -7.13 -4.73 -15.44
N LEU A 84 -6.04 -5.27 -14.89
CA LEU A 84 -4.79 -5.49 -15.65
C LEU A 84 -4.97 -6.55 -16.74
N ALA A 85 -5.79 -7.57 -16.51
CA ALA A 85 -6.13 -8.55 -17.54
C ALA A 85 -6.98 -7.93 -18.68
N GLY A 86 -7.86 -6.98 -18.34
CA GLY A 86 -8.71 -6.25 -19.29
C GLY A 86 -7.97 -5.20 -20.13
N GLU A 87 -6.84 -4.67 -19.65
CA GLU A 87 -6.01 -3.70 -20.38
C GLU A 87 -5.08 -4.35 -21.41
N GLY A 88 -4.89 -5.67 -21.36
CA GLY A 88 -4.02 -6.42 -22.26
C GLY A 88 -4.68 -6.91 -23.56
N ILE A 89 -5.93 -6.53 -23.83
CA ILE A 89 -6.76 -7.01 -24.95
C ILE A 89 -6.95 -5.95 -26.04
#